data_AF-A0A2U8W6H2-F1
#
_entry.id   AF-A0A2U8W6H2-F1
#
_cell.length_a   1.000
_cell.length_b   1.000
_cell.length_c   1.000
_cell.angle_alpha   90.00
_cell.angle_beta   90.00
_cell.angle_gamma   90.00
#
_symmetry.space_group_name_H-M   'P 1'
#
loop_
_entity.id
_entity.type
_entity.pdbx_description
1 polymer ?
#
loop_
_entity_poly.entity_id
_entity_poly.type
_entity_poly.pdbx_seq_one_letter_code
_entity_poly.pdbx_strand_id
1 'polypeptide(L)'
;MANLRSERTGLPFVVFISQKDGARHDVRVKVSASAKVRADEMGSYAARPCRHTDGRRLPPHEEKLLEAWIEKNIDVLTRYWDGEIEYTEDALGQIRTL
;
A
#
# COMPACT_ATOMS: atom_id res chain seq x y z
N MET A 1 -8.11 3.61 6.95
CA MET A 1 -6.81 3.07 6.48
C MET A 1 -6.54 1.78 7.21
N ALA A 2 -6.00 0.77 6.53
CA ALA A 2 -5.69 -0.55 7.09
C ALA A 2 -4.19 -0.81 7.02
N ASN A 3 -3.64 -1.44 8.07
CA ASN A 3 -2.21 -1.69 8.22
C ASN A 3 -1.94 -3.19 7.97
N LEU A 4 -1.19 -3.50 6.93
CA LEU A 4 -0.88 -4.86 6.52
C LEU A 4 0.54 -5.19 7.01
N ARG A 5 0.61 -6.15 7.94
CA ARG A 5 1.85 -6.70 8.50
C ARG A 5 2.56 -7.63 7.51
N SER A 6 3.82 -7.94 7.79
CA SER A 6 4.68 -8.80 6.96
C SER A 6 4.06 -10.15 6.65
N GLU A 7 3.31 -10.76 7.57
CA GLU A 7 2.65 -12.06 7.34
C GLU A 7 1.55 -11.97 6.27
N ARG A 8 0.99 -10.78 6.03
CA ARG A 8 -0.05 -10.55 5.02
C ARG A 8 0.54 -10.15 3.66
N THR A 9 1.67 -9.43 3.65
CA THR A 9 2.26 -8.89 2.42
C THR A 9 3.46 -9.67 1.92
N GLY A 10 4.18 -10.37 2.78
CA GLY A 10 5.49 -10.95 2.49
C GLY A 10 6.63 -9.91 2.47
N LEU A 11 6.33 -8.66 2.82
CA LEU A 11 7.28 -7.55 2.80
C LEU A 11 7.92 -7.33 4.18
N PRO A 12 9.18 -6.84 4.25
CA PRO A 12 9.88 -6.59 5.51
C PRO A 12 9.41 -5.32 6.25
N PHE A 13 8.34 -4.68 5.78
CA PHE A 13 7.78 -3.44 6.30
C PHE A 13 6.25 -3.47 6.26
N VAL A 14 5.62 -2.54 6.98
CA VAL A 14 4.15 -2.40 7.00
C VAL A 14 3.69 -1.65 5.76
N VAL A 15 2.65 -2.16 5.11
CA VAL A 15 1.95 -1.46 4.03
C VAL A 15 0.62 -0.93 4.55
N PHE A 16 0.27 0.29 4.18
CA PHE A 16 -0.99 0.92 4.54
C PHE A 16 -1.81 1.14 3.27
N ILE A 17 -3.06 0.68 3.30
CA ILE A 17 -4.03 0.87 2.22
C ILE A 17 -5.22 1.68 2.71
N SER A 18 -5.82 2.47 1.84
CA SER A 18 -7.03 3.22 2.14
C SER A 18 -7.89 3.34 0.89
N GLN A 19 -9.18 3.63 1.09
CA GLN A 19 -10.03 4.14 0.02
C GLN A 19 -9.63 5.59 -0.31
N LYS A 20 -10.11 6.09 -1.45
CA LYS A 20 -9.77 7.40 -2.00
C LYS A 20 -10.13 8.59 -1.09
N ASP A 21 -11.27 8.53 -0.41
CA ASP A 21 -11.74 9.56 0.54
C ASP A 21 -11.58 11.01 0.02
N GLY A 22 -12.02 11.26 -1.22
CA GLY A 22 -11.95 12.58 -1.86
C GLY A 22 -10.55 13.00 -2.38
N ALA A 23 -9.54 12.14 -2.29
CA ALA A 23 -8.21 12.42 -2.84
C ALA A 23 -8.25 12.68 -4.35
N ARG A 24 -7.46 13.67 -4.80
CA ARG A 24 -7.36 14.05 -6.22
C ARG A 24 -6.34 13.22 -7.02
N HIS A 25 -5.52 12.43 -6.33
CA HIS A 25 -4.53 11.57 -6.95
C HIS A 25 -5.09 10.15 -7.20
N ASP A 26 -4.41 9.40 -8.05
CA ASP A 26 -4.67 7.97 -8.26
C ASP A 26 -4.25 7.14 -7.02
N VAL A 27 -4.52 5.85 -7.04
CA VAL A 27 -4.25 4.90 -5.96
C VAL A 27 -2.83 5.03 -5.40
N ARG A 28 -2.75 5.09 -4.06
CA ARG A 28 -1.49 5.11 -3.32
C ARG A 28 -1.48 4.07 -2.22
N VAL A 29 -0.29 3.57 -1.94
CA VAL A 29 0.01 2.84 -0.72
C VAL A 29 0.99 3.66 0.10
N LYS A 30 0.89 3.56 1.42
CA LYS A 30 1.95 4.07 2.29
C LYS A 30 2.74 2.91 2.89
N VAL A 31 3.96 3.19 3.32
CA VAL A 31 4.86 2.20 3.92
C VAL A 31 5.57 2.78 5.14
N SER A 32 5.90 1.92 6.09
CA SER A 32 6.75 2.28 7.23
C SER A 32 7.42 1.05 7.82
N ALA A 33 8.49 1.26 8.59
CA ALA A 33 9.18 0.20 9.32
C ALA A 33 8.33 -0.41 10.45
N SER A 34 7.31 0.31 10.96
CA SER A 34 6.45 -0.18 12.05
C SER A 34 5.02 0.35 11.96
N ALA A 35 4.06 -0.39 12.55
CA ALA A 35 2.66 0.02 12.55
C ALA A 35 2.38 1.28 13.39
N LYS A 36 3.26 1.61 14.35
CA LYS A 36 3.19 2.85 15.14
C LYS A 36 4.16 3.85 14.53
N VAL A 37 3.63 4.74 13.70
CA VAL A 37 4.43 5.67 12.89
C VAL A 37 3.72 7.01 12.81
N ARG A 38 4.49 8.11 12.81
CA ARG A 38 3.98 9.44 12.51
C ARG A 38 3.82 9.64 11.01
N ALA A 39 2.98 10.58 10.59
CA ALA A 39 2.68 10.77 9.17
C ALA A 39 3.93 11.13 8.33
N ASP A 40 4.88 11.84 8.91
CA ASP A 40 6.16 12.26 8.31
C ASP A 40 7.20 11.13 8.20
N GLU A 41 7.04 10.06 8.97
CA GLU A 41 7.90 8.87 8.93
C GLU A 41 7.44 7.83 7.89
N MET A 42 6.28 8.05 7.26
CA MET A 42 5.75 7.18 6.22
C MET A 42 6.32 7.53 4.84
N GLY A 43 6.56 6.50 4.03
CA GLY A 43 6.75 6.67 2.59
C GLY A 43 5.42 6.57 1.85
N SER A 44 5.18 7.40 0.85
CA SER A 44 3.99 7.34 0.00
C SER A 44 4.39 6.94 -1.42
N TYR A 45 3.71 5.93 -1.96
CA TYR A 45 3.96 5.39 -3.29
C TYR A 45 2.67 5.38 -4.11
N ALA A 46 2.71 5.95 -5.32
CA ALA A 46 1.67 5.70 -6.31
C ALA A 46 1.72 4.24 -6.73
N ALA A 47 0.58 3.59 -6.90
CA ALA A 47 0.54 2.18 -7.32
C ALA A 47 0.50 2.01 -8.85
N ARG A 48 0.14 3.07 -9.59
CA ARG A 48 -0.01 3.05 -11.06
C ARG A 48 0.61 4.31 -11.71
N PRO A 49 1.79 4.20 -12.35
CA PRO A 49 2.80 3.17 -12.13
C PRO A 49 3.40 3.25 -10.70
N CYS A 50 4.09 2.20 -10.26
CA CYS A 50 4.78 2.20 -8.98
C CYS A 50 5.85 3.30 -8.94
N ARG A 51 5.68 4.31 -8.07
CA ARG A 51 6.71 5.34 -7.85
C ARG A 51 6.59 6.00 -6.49
N HIS A 52 7.73 6.33 -5.90
CA HIS A 52 7.78 7.20 -4.72
C HIS A 52 7.16 8.57 -5.04
N THR A 53 6.35 9.07 -4.11
CA THR A 53 5.61 10.34 -4.28
C THR A 53 5.89 11.34 -3.18
N ASP A 54 6.08 10.88 -1.94
CA ASP A 54 6.27 11.75 -0.77
C ASP A 54 6.84 10.97 0.42
N GLY A 55 7.37 11.68 1.41
CA GLY A 55 7.83 11.14 2.68
C GLY A 55 9.06 10.25 2.58
N ARG A 56 9.28 9.39 3.57
CA ARG A 56 10.49 8.56 3.67
C ARG A 56 10.55 7.53 2.54
N ARG A 57 11.58 7.62 1.72
CA ARG A 57 11.80 6.67 0.62
C ARG A 57 12.40 5.36 1.13
N LEU A 58 11.90 4.22 0.63
CA LEU A 58 12.47 2.91 0.87
C LEU A 58 13.84 2.77 0.16
N PRO A 59 14.76 1.95 0.68
CA PRO A 59 15.93 1.51 -0.05
C PRO A 59 15.56 0.86 -1.40
N PRO A 60 16.43 0.94 -2.43
CA PRO A 60 16.10 0.44 -3.78
C PRO A 60 15.69 -1.03 -3.85
N HIS A 61 16.20 -1.89 -2.96
CA HIS A 61 15.83 -3.31 -2.93
C HIS A 61 14.41 -3.52 -2.37
N GLU A 62 14.02 -2.74 -1.36
CA GLU A 62 12.67 -2.75 -0.79
C GLU A 62 11.65 -2.12 -1.75
N GLU A 63 12.04 -1.09 -2.52
CA GLU A 63 11.18 -0.53 -3.58
C GLU A 63 10.82 -1.58 -4.63
N LYS A 64 11.78 -2.45 -5.02
CA LYS A 64 11.50 -3.56 -5.96
C LYS A 64 10.54 -4.60 -5.39
N LEU A 65 10.65 -4.90 -4.10
CA LEU A 65 9.72 -5.81 -3.43
C LEU A 65 8.32 -5.20 -3.36
N LEU A 66 8.24 -3.90 -3.04
CA LEU A 66 6.98 -3.15 -3.04
C LEU A 66 6.34 -3.14 -4.43
N GLU A 67 7.12 -2.85 -5.47
CA GLU A 67 6.66 -2.84 -6.86
C GLU A 67 6.09 -4.20 -7.27
N ALA A 68 6.83 -5.29 -7.04
CA ALA A 68 6.35 -6.64 -7.35
C ALA A 68 5.07 -7.00 -6.56
N TRP A 69 4.98 -6.59 -5.29
CA TRP A 69 3.77 -6.82 -4.49
C TRP A 69 2.59 -5.97 -4.98
N ILE A 70 2.81 -4.72 -5.38
CA ILE A 70 1.80 -3.85 -5.99
C ILE A 70 1.31 -4.45 -7.30
N GLU A 71 2.21 -4.86 -8.20
CA GLU A 71 1.83 -5.49 -9.48
C GLU A 71 0.95 -6.72 -9.25
N LYS A 72 1.32 -7.55 -8.26
CA LYS A 72 0.53 -8.73 -7.87
C LYS A 72 -0.83 -8.36 -7.28
N ASN A 73 -1.03 -7.16 -6.74
CA ASN A 73 -2.25 -6.78 -6.01
C ASN A 73 -2.97 -5.55 -6.60
N ILE A 74 -2.57 -5.08 -7.79
CA ILE A 74 -3.05 -3.80 -8.32
C ILE A 74 -4.56 -3.77 -8.52
N ASP A 75 -5.17 -4.89 -8.91
CA ASP A 75 -6.62 -5.01 -9.08
C ASP A 75 -7.36 -4.74 -7.77
N VAL A 76 -7.07 -5.52 -6.71
CA VAL A 76 -7.69 -5.34 -5.39
C VAL A 76 -7.39 -3.97 -4.79
N LEU A 77 -6.17 -3.45 -4.96
CA LEU A 77 -5.80 -2.11 -4.48
C LEU A 77 -6.62 -1.02 -5.16
N THR A 78 -6.85 -1.14 -6.48
CA THR A 78 -7.64 -0.17 -7.25
C THR A 78 -9.12 -0.25 -6.89
N ARG A 79 -9.69 -1.45 -6.87
CA ARG A 79 -11.11 -1.66 -6.55
C ARG A 79 -11.44 -1.23 -5.12
N TYR A 80 -10.53 -1.46 -4.18
CA TYR A 80 -10.66 -0.93 -2.83
C TYR A 80 -10.50 0.60 -2.80
N TRP A 81 -9.51 1.15 -3.51
CA TRP A 81 -9.32 2.60 -3.62
C TRP A 81 -10.59 3.33 -4.12
N ASP A 82 -11.21 2.82 -5.18
CA ASP A 82 -12.39 3.41 -5.82
C ASP A 82 -13.71 3.12 -5.09
N GLY A 83 -13.68 2.30 -4.04
CA GLY A 83 -14.86 1.97 -3.23
C GLY A 83 -15.74 0.86 -3.81
N GLU A 84 -15.30 0.16 -4.86
CA GLU A 84 -15.98 -1.05 -5.35
C GLU A 84 -15.92 -2.18 -4.32
N ILE A 85 -14.82 -2.26 -3.57
CA ILE A 85 -14.73 -3.06 -2.36
C ILE A 85 -15.01 -2.11 -1.19
N GLU A 86 -16.19 -2.25 -0.60
CA GLU A 86 -16.68 -1.36 0.46
C GLU A 86 -16.00 -1.65 1.80
N TYR A 87 -15.85 -2.93 2.14
CA TYR A 87 -15.33 -3.36 3.45
C TYR A 87 -13.84 -3.71 3.40
N THR A 88 -13.11 -3.30 4.44
CA THR A 88 -11.67 -3.58 4.55
C THR A 88 -11.41 -5.08 4.61
N GLU A 89 -12.25 -5.86 5.28
CA GLU A 89 -12.10 -7.32 5.42
C GLU A 89 -12.11 -8.02 4.06
N ASP A 90 -12.96 -7.58 3.13
CA ASP A 90 -13.08 -8.14 1.79
C ASP A 90 -11.84 -7.85 0.94
N ALA A 91 -11.30 -6.63 1.04
CA ALA A 91 -10.04 -6.28 0.39
C ALA A 91 -8.91 -7.15 0.94
N LEU A 92 -8.83 -7.29 2.27
CA LEU A 92 -7.81 -8.10 2.94
C LEU A 92 -7.92 -9.60 2.60
N GLY A 93 -9.12 -10.10 2.30
CA GLY A 93 -9.34 -11.48 1.84
C GLY A 93 -8.80 -11.75 0.43
N GLN A 94 -8.60 -10.71 -0.37
CA GLN A 94 -8.12 -10.80 -1.76
C GLN A 94 -6.62 -10.45 -1.91
N ILE A 95 -5.99 -9.88 -0.87
CA ILE A 95 -4.56 -9.56 -0.87
C ILE A 95 -3.73 -10.84 -0.94
N ARG A 96 -2.81 -10.86 -1.90
CA ARG A 96 -1.80 -11.91 -2.11
C ARG A 96 -0.48 -11.49 -1.47
N THR A 97 0.08 -12.39 -0.65
CA THR A 97 1.47 -12.32 -0.18
C THR A 97 2.42 -12.35 -1.37
N LEU A 98 3.56 -11.64 -1.29
CA LEU A 98 4.61 -11.67 -2.34
C LEU A 98 5.12 -13.09 -2.59
#